data_AF-A0AAW0KKP1-F1
#
_entry.id   AF-A0AAW0KKP1-F1
#
_cell.length_a   1.000
_cell.length_b   1.000
_cell.length_c   1.000
_cell.angle_alpha   90.00
_cell.angle_beta   90.00
_cell.angle_gamma   90.00
#
_symmetry.space_group_name_H-M   'P 1'
#
loop_
_entity.id
_entity.type
_entity.pdbx_description
1 polymer ?
#
loop_
_entity_poly.entity_id
_entity_poly.type
_entity_poly.pdbx_seq_one_letter_code
_entity_poly.pdbx_strand_id
1 'polypeptide(L)'
;MLEWVRELHGRGILLDVADQRLGGHFDEQQMNCLLIVGLWCAHSEYDHRPSIKEAIQVLNFEAPLPLLQFDIPRSSHHTPTMNETTSLFSTSNE
;
A
#
# COMPACT_ATOMS: atom_id res chain seq x y z
N MET A 1 5.63 8.18 0.62
CA MET A 1 7.05 7.69 0.67
C MET A 1 7.18 6.27 0.12
N LEU A 2 6.09 5.48 0.06
CA LEU A 2 6.09 4.11 -0.49
C LEU A 2 5.52 4.00 -1.91
N GLU A 3 4.94 5.08 -2.46
CA GLU A 3 4.42 5.11 -3.84
C GLU A 3 5.40 4.54 -4.86
N TRP A 4 6.69 4.92 -4.81
CA TRP A 4 7.68 4.48 -5.79
C TRP A 4 7.98 2.98 -5.70
N VAL A 5 8.03 2.41 -4.49
CA VAL A 5 8.21 0.95 -4.28
C VAL A 5 6.96 0.19 -4.75
N ARG A 6 5.78 0.77 -4.50
CA ARG A 6 4.49 0.23 -4.94
C ARG A 6 4.37 0.23 -6.48
N GLU A 7 4.83 1.28 -7.14
CA GLU A 7 4.91 1.36 -8.60
C GLU A 7 5.92 0.36 -9.19
N LEU A 8 7.09 0.20 -8.56
CA LEU A 8 8.11 -0.77 -9.00
C LEU A 8 7.63 -2.22 -8.85
N HIS A 9 6.91 -2.51 -7.77
CA HIS A 9 6.24 -3.80 -7.61
C HIS A 9 5.23 -4.06 -8.75
N GLY A 10 4.40 -3.07 -9.09
CA GLY A 10 3.45 -3.17 -10.21
C GLY A 10 4.12 -3.36 -11.59
N ARG A 11 5.37 -2.93 -11.76
CA ARG A 11 6.16 -3.10 -12.98
C ARG A 11 7.04 -4.37 -13.00
N GLY A 12 7.07 -5.14 -11.91
CA GLY A 12 7.88 -6.35 -11.80
C GLY A 12 9.39 -6.11 -11.66
N ILE A 13 9.81 -4.88 -11.30
CA ILE A 13 11.23 -4.48 -11.20
C ILE A 13 11.65 -4.31 -9.74
N LEU A 14 11.15 -5.19 -8.87
CA LEU A 14 11.29 -5.03 -7.43
C LEU A 14 12.76 -5.11 -6.98
N LEU A 15 13.61 -5.88 -7.66
CA LEU A 15 15.04 -6.00 -7.33
C LEU A 15 15.84 -4.71 -7.60
N ASP A 16 15.35 -3.80 -8.43
CA ASP A 16 15.98 -2.48 -8.66
C ASP A 16 15.93 -1.57 -7.43
N VAL A 17 15.08 -1.92 -6.44
CA VAL A 17 14.98 -1.24 -5.15
C VAL A 17 16.18 -1.55 -4.24
N ALA A 18 16.91 -2.64 -4.51
CA ALA A 18 18.04 -3.04 -3.68
C ALA A 18 19.11 -1.93 -3.62
N ASP A 19 19.69 -1.74 -2.44
CA ASP A 19 20.73 -0.75 -2.24
C ASP A 19 21.91 -1.04 -3.18
N GLN A 20 22.28 -0.05 -4.01
CA GLN A 20 23.38 -0.16 -4.98
C GLN A 20 24.70 -0.56 -4.33
N ARG A 21 24.89 -0.25 -3.05
CA ARG A 21 26.09 -0.63 -2.28
C ARG A 21 26.21 -2.14 -2.09
N LEU A 22 25.12 -2.90 -2.20
CA LEU A 22 25.17 -4.36 -2.22
C LEU A 22 25.79 -4.89 -3.52
N GLY A 23 25.83 -4.09 -4.59
CA GLY A 23 26.48 -4.47 -5.86
C GLY A 23 25.91 -5.73 -6.50
N GLY A 24 24.62 -6.05 -6.24
CA GLY A 24 24.01 -7.31 -6.66
C GLY A 24 24.45 -8.54 -5.84
N HIS A 25 25.23 -8.36 -4.78
CA HIS A 25 25.67 -9.43 -3.89
C HIS A 25 24.61 -9.72 -2.82
N PHE A 26 23.44 -10.19 -3.26
CA PHE A 26 22.37 -10.67 -2.40
C PHE A 26 21.68 -11.85 -3.07
N ASP A 27 21.03 -12.69 -2.27
CA ASP A 27 20.16 -13.72 -2.80
C ASP A 27 18.86 -13.08 -3.32
N GLU A 28 18.56 -13.27 -4.60
CA GLU A 28 17.40 -12.64 -5.25
C GLU A 28 16.08 -13.05 -4.61
N GLN A 29 15.96 -14.32 -4.18
CA GLN A 29 14.74 -14.83 -3.56
C GLN A 29 14.53 -14.20 -2.17
N GLN A 30 15.58 -14.08 -1.37
CA GLN A 30 15.55 -13.39 -0.07
C GLN A 30 15.27 -11.90 -0.23
N MET A 31 15.91 -11.23 -1.19
CA MET A 31 15.66 -9.81 -1.47
C MET A 31 14.21 -9.57 -1.89
N ASN A 32 13.69 -10.39 -2.79
CA ASN A 32 12.30 -10.30 -3.23
C ASN A 32 11.32 -10.51 -2.06
N CYS A 33 11.57 -11.54 -1.23
CA CYS A 33 10.77 -11.81 -0.04
C CYS A 33 10.78 -10.61 0.94
N LEU A 34 11.97 -10.08 1.22
CA LEU A 34 12.16 -8.94 2.12
C LEU A 34 11.39 -7.71 1.64
N LEU A 35 11.46 -7.40 0.33
CA LEU A 35 10.80 -6.24 -0.24
C LEU A 35 9.27 -6.37 -0.20
N ILE A 36 8.73 -7.55 -0.51
CA ILE A 36 7.30 -7.84 -0.42
C ILE A 36 6.82 -7.72 1.03
N VAL A 37 7.51 -8.34 1.98
CA VAL A 37 7.16 -8.27 3.41
C VAL A 37 7.28 -6.85 3.93
N GLY A 38 8.33 -6.11 3.56
CA GLY A 38 8.50 -4.71 3.93
C GLY A 38 7.33 -3.84 3.45
N LEU A 39 6.86 -4.07 2.23
CA LEU A 39 5.72 -3.35 1.67
C LEU A 39 4.38 -3.76 2.30
N TRP A 40 4.22 -5.04 2.67
CA TRP A 40 3.07 -5.54 3.43
C TRP A 40 2.99 -4.90 4.83
N CYS A 41 4.11 -4.84 5.54
CA CYS A 41 4.24 -4.19 6.84
C CYS A 41 3.93 -2.69 6.79
N ALA A 42 4.25 -2.05 5.67
CA ALA A 42 4.09 -0.61 5.49
C ALA A 42 2.75 -0.20 4.85
N HIS A 43 1.74 -1.09 4.89
CA HIS A 43 0.41 -0.82 4.34
C HIS A 43 -0.27 0.39 5.01
N SER A 44 -0.96 1.23 4.25
CA SER A 44 -1.64 2.44 4.75
C SER A 44 -2.69 2.08 5.80
N GLU A 45 -3.60 1.17 5.44
CA GLU A 45 -4.62 0.62 6.34
C GLU A 45 -3.99 -0.37 7.33
N TYR A 46 -4.20 -0.14 8.62
CA TYR A 46 -3.59 -0.93 9.68
C TYR A 46 -4.09 -2.38 9.70
N ASP A 47 -5.36 -2.61 9.36
CA ASP A 47 -5.99 -3.95 9.33
C ASP A 47 -5.39 -4.89 8.26
N HIS A 48 -4.69 -4.33 7.27
CA HIS A 48 -4.06 -5.11 6.20
C HIS A 48 -2.57 -5.39 6.48
N ARG A 49 -2.01 -4.82 7.54
CA ARG A 49 -0.62 -5.09 7.93
C ARG A 49 -0.54 -6.49 8.57
N PRO A 50 0.54 -7.24 8.32
CA PRO A 50 0.76 -8.51 9.00
C PRO A 50 1.03 -8.30 10.49
N SER A 51 0.72 -9.31 11.28
CA SER A 51 1.34 -9.47 12.58
C SER A 51 2.85 -9.74 12.42
N ILE A 52 3.63 -9.41 13.45
CA ILE A 52 5.07 -9.71 13.43
C ILE A 52 5.35 -11.21 13.25
N LYS A 53 4.45 -12.08 13.75
CA LYS A 53 4.55 -13.52 13.59
C LYS A 53 4.44 -13.93 12.12
N GLU A 54 3.44 -13.41 11.40
CA GLU A 54 3.24 -13.71 9.98
C GLU A 54 4.41 -13.19 9.13
N ALA A 55 4.87 -11.97 9.41
CA ALA A 55 6.03 -11.40 8.72
C ALA A 55 7.28 -12.29 8.87
N ILE A 56 7.57 -12.76 10.08
CA ILE A 56 8.71 -13.67 10.34
C ILE A 56 8.53 -15.00 9.61
N GLN A 57 7.33 -15.59 9.62
CA GLN A 57 7.08 -16.86 8.93
C GLN A 57 7.32 -16.74 7.43
N VAL A 58 6.88 -15.65 6.81
CA VAL A 58 7.14 -15.41 5.38
C VAL A 58 8.62 -15.15 5.11
N LEU A 59 9.30 -14.35 5.95
CA LEU A 59 10.74 -14.09 5.83
C LEU A 59 11.60 -15.36 5.94
N ASN A 60 11.17 -16.32 6.77
CA ASN A 60 11.81 -17.64 6.89
C ASN A 60 11.39 -18.64 5.81
N PHE A 61 10.53 -18.25 4.86
CA PHE A 61 9.94 -19.13 3.84
C PHE A 61 9.09 -20.28 4.42
N GLU A 62 8.58 -20.13 5.64
CA GLU A 62 7.69 -21.08 6.31
C GLU A 62 6.21 -20.87 5.90
N ALA A 63 5.92 -19.75 5.24
CA ALA A 63 4.60 -19.38 4.72
C ALA A 63 4.73 -18.79 3.30
N PRO A 64 3.68 -18.88 2.45
CA PRO A 64 3.71 -18.33 1.11
C PRO A 64 3.79 -16.78 1.13
N LEU A 65 4.36 -16.21 0.08
CA LEU A 65 4.37 -14.76 -0.10
C LEU A 65 2.93 -14.23 -0.22
N PRO A 66 2.61 -13.10 0.43
CA PRO A 66 1.30 -12.48 0.31
C PRO A 66 1.08 -11.98 -1.11
N LEU A 67 -0.12 -12.17 -1.63
CA LEU A 67 -0.55 -11.52 -2.87
C LEU A 67 -0.95 -10.09 -2.56
N LEU A 68 0.01 -9.17 -2.69
CA LEU A 68 -0.23 -7.76 -2.41
C LEU A 68 -0.97 -7.13 -3.60
N GLN A 69 -2.29 -7.03 -3.48
CA GLN A 69 -3.11 -6.20 -4.35
C GLN A 69 -2.87 -4.74 -3.97
N PHE A 70 -1.86 -4.13 -4.59
CA PHE A 70 -1.72 -2.69 -4.54
C PHE A 70 -2.74 -2.09 -5.48
N ASP A 71 -3.94 -1.84 -4.95
CA ASP A 71 -4.85 -0.90 -5.56
C ASP A 71 -4.07 0.41 -5.73
N ILE A 72 -3.72 0.71 -6.99
CA ILE A 72 -3.32 2.06 -7.38
C ILE A 72 -4.44 2.96 -6.85
N PRO A 73 -4.15 4.04 -6.11
CA PRO A 73 -5.20 4.87 -5.56
C PRO A 73 -6.15 5.25 -6.69
N ARG A 74 -7.36 4.67 -6.68
CA ARG A 74 -8.48 5.35 -7.29
C ARG A 74 -8.49 6.66 -6.55
N SER A 75 -8.21 7.74 -7.26
CA SER A 75 -8.37 9.09 -6.74
C SER A 75 -9.85 9.23 -6.38
N SER A 76 -10.21 8.78 -5.19
CA SER A 76 -11.43 9.15 -4.52
C SER A 76 -11.19 10.58 -4.07
N HIS A 77 -11.16 11.49 -5.05
CA HIS A 77 -11.65 12.82 -4.82
C HIS A 77 -13.10 12.61 -4.41
N HIS A 78 -13.31 12.42 -3.10
CA HIS A 78 -14.58 12.75 -2.48
C HIS A 78 -14.72 14.25 -2.73
N THR A 79 -15.34 14.61 -3.85
CA THR A 79 -15.92 15.94 -3.98
C THR A 79 -16.87 16.07 -2.80
N PRO A 80 -16.68 17.02 -1.88
CA PRO A 80 -17.76 17.40 -1.00
C PRO A 80 -18.80 18.00 -1.92
N THR A 81 -19.82 17.20 -2.28
CA THR A 81 -21.01 17.75 -2.92
C THR A 81 -21.64 18.66 -1.86
N MET A 82 -21.39 19.96 -2.00
CA MET A 82 -22.16 20.98 -1.29
C MET A 82 -23.55 20.97 -1.92
N ASN A 83 -24.43 20.16 -1.34
CA ASN A 83 -25.86 20.27 -1.56
C ASN A 83 -26.38 21.39 -0.64
N GLU A 84 -25.90 22.61 -0.82
CA GLU A 84 -26.68 23.77 -0.40
C GLU A 84 -27.86 23.86 -1.36
N THR A 85 -29.04 23.45 -0.92
CA THR A 85 -30.31 24.17 -1.08
C THR A 85 -31.42 23.29 -0.52
N THR A 86 -31.76 23.48 0.76
CA THR A 86 -33.15 23.32 1.20
C THR A 86 -33.46 24.42 2.21
N SER A 87 -33.80 25.59 1.66
CA SER A 87 -34.81 26.53 2.12
C SER A 87 -35.12 26.52 3.63
N LEU A 88 -34.45 27.40 4.37
CA LEU A 88 -34.96 27.92 5.63
C LEU A 88 -35.45 29.36 5.41
N PHE A 89 -36.70 29.59 5.82
CA PHE A 89 -37.41 30.87 5.96
C PHE A 89 -37.76 31.66 4.68
N SER A 90 -39.05 31.67 4.32
CA SER A 90 -39.95 32.80 4.64
C SER A 90 -41.28 32.65 3.91
N THR A 91 -42.38 32.56 4.67
CA THR A 91 -43.63 33.28 4.34
C THR A 91 -44.29 33.71 5.63
N SER A 92 -44.17 35.01 5.95
CA SER A 92 -45.11 35.73 6.79
C SER A 92 -46.35 36.12 5.97
N ASN A 93 -47.44 36.37 6.72
CA ASN A 93 -48.73 36.97 6.36
C ASN A 93 -49.78 35.92 5.94
N GLU A 94 -50.96 35.82 6.56
CA GLU A 94 -51.80 36.79 7.30
C GLU A 94 -52.39 36.17 8.59
#